data_AF-A0A9D5EJZ0-F1
#
_entry.id   AF-A0A9D5EJZ0-F1
#
_cell.length_a   1.000
_cell.length_b   1.000
_cell.length_c   1.000
_cell.angle_alpha   90.00
_cell.angle_beta   90.00
_cell.angle_gamma   90.00
#
_symmetry.space_group_name_H-M   'P 1'
#
loop_
_entity.id
_entity.type
_entity.pdbx_description
1 polymer ?
#
loop_
_entity_poly.entity_id
_entity_poly.type
_entity_poly.pdbx_seq_one_letter_code
_entity_poly.pdbx_strand_id
1 'polypeptide(L)'
;MIRQIAILLGAPLIVAVAIATPLAQWHGPYHWLCAAVALGLTVPVGITTLVIAERSAKASAFVQVAVLFSGTFVRVLIGFGGAVVVFFAAGETFRAQPLVFFGWVLGAYLTTLAVEVALIGSKMMRRESGGQ
;
A
#
# COMPACT_ATOMS: atom_id res chain seq x y z
N MET A 1 -15.12 -5.62 -7.70
CA MET A 1 -13.69 -5.96 -7.83
C MET A 1 -12.91 -4.94 -8.65
N ILE A 2 -13.11 -4.83 -9.97
CA ILE A 2 -12.32 -3.93 -10.85
C ILE A 2 -12.27 -2.48 -10.34
N ARG A 3 -13.41 -1.90 -9.97
CA ARG A 3 -13.48 -0.53 -9.42
C ARG A 3 -12.65 -0.34 -8.15
N GLN A 4 -12.59 -1.34 -7.26
CA GLN A 4 -11.86 -1.21 -6.00
C GLN A 4 -10.37 -1.40 -6.17
N ILE A 5 -9.97 -2.33 -7.05
CA ILE A 5 -8.58 -2.48 -7.47
C ILE A 5 -8.11 -1.18 -8.13
N ALA A 6 -8.93 -0.59 -9.00
CA ALA A 6 -8.62 0.70 -9.64
C ALA A 6 -8.46 1.84 -8.63
N ILE A 7 -9.30 1.90 -7.58
CA ILE A 7 -9.14 2.90 -6.51
C ILE A 7 -7.88 2.64 -5.68
N LEU A 8 -7.62 1.37 -5.33
CA LEU A 8 -6.45 0.98 -4.53
C LEU A 8 -5.13 1.15 -5.28
N LEU A 9 -5.15 1.09 -6.61
CA LEU A 9 -4.02 1.49 -7.46
C LEU A 9 -3.94 3.01 -7.62
N GLY A 10 -5.05 3.64 -7.97
CA GLY A 10 -5.11 5.02 -8.39
C GLY A 10 -4.82 6.00 -7.26
N ALA A 11 -5.41 5.80 -6.07
CA ALA A 11 -5.26 6.75 -4.98
C ALA A 11 -3.82 6.84 -4.45
N PRO A 12 -3.11 5.73 -4.13
CA PRO A 12 -1.71 5.79 -3.74
C PRO A 12 -0.81 6.36 -4.83
N LEU A 13 -1.07 6.03 -6.10
CA LEU A 13 -0.32 6.57 -7.23
C LEU A 13 -0.49 8.09 -7.34
N ILE A 14 -1.73 8.59 -7.28
CA ILE A 14 -2.02 10.03 -7.36
C ILE A 14 -1.37 10.77 -6.18
N VAL A 15 -1.48 10.25 -4.96
CA VAL A 15 -0.86 10.85 -3.77
C VAL A 15 0.67 10.87 -3.92
N ALA A 16 1.27 9.76 -4.35
CA ALA A 16 2.70 9.69 -4.56
C ALA A 16 3.17 10.66 -5.64
N VAL A 17 2.47 10.78 -6.77
CA VAL A 17 2.78 11.75 -7.84
C VAL A 17 2.64 13.19 -7.34
N ALA A 18 1.56 13.50 -6.63
CA ALA A 18 1.29 14.84 -6.12
C ALA A 18 2.36 15.31 -5.12
N ILE A 19 2.93 14.40 -4.34
CA ILE A 19 3.99 14.70 -3.38
C ILE A 19 5.38 14.63 -4.04
N ALA A 20 5.62 13.64 -4.90
CA ALA A 20 6.94 13.41 -5.51
C ALA A 20 7.28 14.50 -6.52
N THR A 21 6.30 15.04 -7.25
CA THR A 21 6.51 16.10 -8.25
C THR A 21 7.16 17.36 -7.64
N PRO A 22 6.56 18.02 -6.63
CA PRO A 22 7.17 19.22 -6.04
C PRO A 22 8.48 18.90 -5.32
N LEU A 23 8.56 17.77 -4.61
CA LEU A 23 9.79 17.38 -3.92
C LEU A 23 10.92 17.10 -4.91
N ALA A 24 10.63 16.50 -6.07
CA ALA A 24 11.63 16.25 -7.09
C ALA A 24 12.11 17.54 -7.77
N GLN A 25 11.23 18.53 -7.92
CA GLN A 25 11.61 19.84 -8.44
C GLN A 25 12.52 20.61 -7.48
N TRP A 26 12.28 20.51 -6.17
CA TRP A 26 13.05 21.26 -5.17
C TRP A 26 14.30 20.52 -4.64
N HIS A 27 14.23 19.20 -4.49
CA HIS A 27 15.25 18.39 -3.82
C HIS A 27 15.87 17.32 -4.75
N GLY A 28 15.45 17.28 -6.02
CA GLY A 28 16.05 16.45 -7.07
C GLY A 28 15.32 15.14 -7.35
N PRO A 29 15.70 14.43 -8.44
CA PRO A 29 14.96 13.29 -8.99
C PRO A 29 14.91 12.06 -8.07
N TYR A 30 15.69 12.04 -6.98
CA TYR A 30 15.71 10.98 -5.98
C TYR A 30 14.31 10.66 -5.42
N HIS A 31 13.45 11.68 -5.25
CA HIS A 31 12.09 11.48 -4.75
C HIS A 31 11.21 10.64 -5.70
N TRP A 32 11.39 10.77 -7.02
CA TRP A 32 10.68 9.93 -7.99
C TRP A 32 11.09 8.47 -7.89
N LEU A 33 12.38 8.22 -7.72
CA LEU A 33 12.93 6.86 -7.60
C LEU A 33 12.41 6.19 -6.31
N CYS A 34 12.49 6.88 -5.17
CA CYS A 34 11.97 6.37 -3.90
C CYS A 34 10.46 6.11 -3.96
N ALA A 35 9.69 7.03 -4.55
CA ALA A 35 8.25 6.86 -4.72
C ALA A 35 7.92 5.64 -5.60
N ALA A 36 8.63 5.45 -6.72
CA ALA A 36 8.42 4.32 -7.62
C ALA A 36 8.69 2.97 -6.92
N VAL A 37 9.80 2.86 -6.19
CA VAL A 37 10.13 1.65 -5.42
C VAL A 37 9.11 1.40 -4.32
N ALA A 38 8.74 2.43 -3.57
CA ALA A 38 7.74 2.34 -2.51
C ALA A 38 6.38 1.86 -3.04
N LEU A 39 5.91 2.40 -4.16
CA LEU A 39 4.68 1.95 -4.81
C LEU A 39 4.79 0.50 -5.30
N GLY A 40 5.91 0.15 -5.95
CA GLY A 40 6.15 -1.20 -6.46
C GLY A 40 6.15 -2.27 -5.37
N LEU A 41 6.64 -1.95 -4.17
CA LEU A 41 6.67 -2.86 -3.03
C LEU A 41 5.32 -2.96 -2.30
N THR A 42 4.57 -1.86 -2.22
CA THR A 42 3.38 -1.78 -1.34
C THR A 42 2.06 -2.03 -2.07
N VAL A 43 1.91 -1.53 -3.30
CA VAL A 43 0.64 -1.58 -4.04
C VAL A 43 0.26 -3.01 -4.44
N PRO A 44 1.14 -3.84 -5.05
CA PRO A 44 0.77 -5.21 -5.44
C PRO A 44 0.33 -6.07 -4.25
N VAL A 45 0.98 -5.86 -3.09
CA VAL A 45 0.64 -6.59 -1.87
C VAL A 45 -0.71 -6.14 -1.33
N GLY A 46 -0.99 -4.83 -1.31
CA GLY A 46 -2.31 -4.30 -0.95
C GLY A 46 -3.44 -4.84 -1.83
N ILE A 47 -3.21 -4.96 -3.15
CA ILE A 47 -4.17 -5.60 -4.07
C ILE A 47 -4.39 -7.05 -3.66
N THR A 48 -3.31 -7.79 -3.41
CA THR A 48 -3.39 -9.21 -3.03
C THR A 48 -4.18 -9.40 -1.75
N THR A 49 -3.92 -8.59 -0.72
CA THR A 49 -4.67 -8.63 0.55
C THR A 49 -6.16 -8.34 0.33
N LEU A 50 -6.50 -7.32 -0.45
CA LEU A 50 -7.89 -6.99 -0.77
C LEU A 50 -8.60 -8.15 -1.48
N VAL A 51 -7.94 -8.78 -2.45
CA VAL A 51 -8.50 -9.92 -3.20
C VAL A 51 -8.74 -11.13 -2.29
N ILE A 52 -7.79 -11.42 -1.40
CA ILE A 52 -7.93 -12.52 -0.43
C ILE A 52 -9.05 -12.21 0.57
N ALA A 53 -9.10 -10.98 1.09
CA ALA A 53 -10.15 -10.54 2.02
C ALA A 53 -11.55 -10.65 1.39
N GLU A 54 -11.71 -10.25 0.11
CA GLU A 54 -12.98 -10.42 -0.61
C GLU A 54 -13.38 -11.89 -0.77
N ARG A 55 -12.42 -12.77 -1.10
CA ARG A 55 -12.68 -14.21 -1.25
C ARG A 55 -13.06 -14.86 0.08
N SER A 56 -12.47 -14.40 1.18
CA SER A 56 -12.74 -14.90 2.53
C SER A 56 -13.98 -14.28 3.18
N ALA A 57 -14.67 -13.35 2.53
CA ALA A 57 -15.87 -12.70 3.09
C ALA A 57 -17.06 -13.66 3.33
N LYS A 58 -17.05 -14.86 2.72
CA LYS A 58 -18.03 -15.92 2.97
C LYS A 58 -17.57 -16.98 3.98
N ALA A 59 -16.33 -16.87 4.46
CA ALA A 59 -15.75 -17.79 5.44
C ALA A 59 -16.17 -17.42 6.87
N SER A 60 -15.93 -18.32 7.82
CA SER A 60 -16.21 -18.10 9.24
C SER A 60 -15.46 -16.88 9.80
N ALA A 61 -16.00 -16.26 10.85
CA ALA A 61 -15.40 -15.07 11.47
C ALA A 61 -13.93 -15.28 11.87
N PHE A 62 -13.58 -16.48 12.34
CA PHE A 62 -12.20 -16.86 12.66
C PHE A 62 -11.27 -16.80 11.44
N VAL A 63 -11.72 -17.31 10.29
CA VAL A 63 -10.94 -17.26 9.03
C VAL A 63 -10.75 -15.82 8.55
N GLN A 64 -11.76 -14.96 8.72
CA GLN A 64 -11.63 -13.55 8.34
C GLN A 64 -10.57 -12.82 9.18
N VAL A 65 -10.55 -13.04 10.49
CA VAL A 65 -9.52 -12.48 11.38
C VAL A 65 -8.13 -13.01 11.02
N ALA A 66 -7.99 -14.33 10.78
CA ALA A 66 -6.73 -14.93 10.39
C ALA A 66 -6.20 -14.38 9.05
N VAL A 67 -7.08 -14.16 8.08
CA VAL A 67 -6.75 -13.56 6.77
C VAL A 67 -6.30 -12.11 6.91
N LEU A 68 -6.97 -11.31 7.75
CA LEU A 68 -6.57 -9.93 8.03
C LEU A 68 -5.19 -9.86 8.70
N PHE A 69 -4.96 -10.71 9.70
CA PHE A 69 -3.70 -10.75 10.42
C PHE A 69 -2.54 -11.21 9.52
N SER A 70 -2.73 -12.32 8.80
CA SER A 70 -1.74 -12.83 7.85
C SER A 70 -1.48 -11.86 6.70
N GLY A 71 -2.52 -11.24 6.13
CA GLY A 71 -2.38 -10.21 5.11
C GLY A 71 -1.57 -9.01 5.57
N THR A 72 -1.79 -8.54 6.80
CA THR A 72 -1.01 -7.45 7.41
C THR A 72 0.45 -7.87 7.60
N PHE A 73 0.69 -9.07 8.13
CA PHE A 73 2.03 -9.60 8.34
C PHE A 73 2.81 -9.74 7.02
N VAL A 74 2.20 -10.33 5.99
CA VAL A 74 2.77 -10.45 4.64
C VAL A 74 3.08 -9.08 4.06
N ARG A 75 2.20 -8.09 4.28
CA ARG A 75 2.40 -6.72 3.79
C ARG A 75 3.56 -6.01 4.44
N VAL A 76 3.75 -6.20 5.74
CA VAL A 76 4.93 -5.69 6.44
C VAL A 76 6.20 -6.39 5.94
N LEU A 77 6.18 -7.72 5.83
CA LEU A 77 7.32 -8.48 5.34
C LEU A 77 7.72 -8.10 3.91
N ILE A 78 6.77 -8.05 2.97
CA ILE A 78 7.09 -7.74 1.57
C ILE A 78 7.37 -6.24 1.42
N GLY A 79 6.58 -5.37 2.03
CA GLY A 79 6.74 -3.92 1.93
C GLY A 79 8.04 -3.44 2.57
N PHE A 80 8.21 -3.68 3.88
CA PHE A 80 9.40 -3.24 4.61
C PHE A 80 10.58 -4.18 4.45
N GLY A 81 10.38 -5.50 4.48
CA GLY A 81 11.47 -6.44 4.22
C GLY A 81 12.00 -6.32 2.79
N GLY A 82 11.12 -6.16 1.80
CA GLY A 82 11.53 -5.85 0.42
C GLY A 82 12.25 -4.50 0.32
N ALA A 83 11.81 -3.48 1.04
CA ALA A 83 12.50 -2.19 1.09
C ALA A 83 13.91 -2.33 1.69
N VAL A 84 14.08 -3.12 2.76
CA VAL A 84 15.40 -3.41 3.34
C VAL A 84 16.29 -4.13 2.32
N VAL A 85 15.78 -5.13 1.61
CA VAL A 85 16.53 -5.82 0.55
C VAL A 85 16.96 -4.84 -0.55
N VAL A 86 16.04 -4.00 -1.03
CA VAL A 86 16.35 -2.97 -2.05
C VAL A 86 17.37 -1.96 -1.53
N PHE A 87 17.23 -1.51 -0.28
CA PHE A 87 18.14 -0.57 0.37
C PHE A 87 19.58 -1.11 0.43
N PHE A 88 19.76 -2.40 0.72
CA PHE A 88 21.08 -3.01 0.72
C PHE A 88 21.60 -3.34 -0.68
N ALA A 89 20.72 -3.81 -1.58
CA ALA A 89 21.08 -4.24 -2.93
C ALA A 89 21.43 -3.08 -3.88
N ALA A 90 20.76 -1.93 -3.74
CA ALA A 90 21.00 -0.75 -4.58
C ALA A 90 22.24 0.07 -4.16
N GLY A 91 22.99 -0.39 -3.16
CA GLY A 91 24.26 0.23 -2.75
C GLY A 91 24.09 1.69 -2.29
N GLU A 92 24.90 2.58 -2.86
CA GLU A 92 24.99 4.00 -2.50
C GLU A 92 23.68 4.77 -2.77
N THR A 93 22.86 4.33 -3.75
CA THR A 93 21.72 5.09 -4.26
C THR A 93 20.72 5.46 -3.16
N PHE A 94 20.30 4.51 -2.32
CA PHE A 94 19.33 4.76 -1.24
C PHE A 94 20.00 5.03 0.12
N ARG A 95 21.29 4.69 0.27
CA ARG A 95 22.05 4.91 1.51
C ARG A 95 22.40 6.37 1.77
N ALA A 96 22.43 7.20 0.72
CA ALA A 96 22.69 8.63 0.87
C ALA A 96 21.62 9.33 1.74
N GLN A 97 20.36 8.90 1.66
CA GLN A 97 19.24 9.49 2.42
C GLN A 97 18.26 8.40 2.88
N PRO A 98 18.63 7.61 3.92
CA PRO A 98 17.86 6.44 4.34
C PRO A 98 16.47 6.82 4.85
N LEU A 99 16.37 7.90 5.62
CA LEU A 99 15.10 8.37 6.18
C LEU A 99 14.10 8.76 5.09
N VAL A 100 14.56 9.35 3.99
CA VAL A 100 13.70 9.73 2.87
C VAL A 100 13.18 8.48 2.15
N PHE A 101 14.05 7.48 1.92
CA PHE A 101 13.64 6.22 1.30
C PHE A 101 12.61 5.46 2.14
N PHE A 102 12.90 5.23 3.42
CA PHE A 102 11.96 4.55 4.31
C PHE A 102 10.69 5.37 4.57
N GLY A 103 10.79 6.71 4.56
CA GLY A 103 9.65 7.61 4.63
C GLY A 103 8.68 7.44 3.45
N TRP A 104 9.21 7.28 2.23
CA TRP A 104 8.40 6.96 1.05
C TRP A 104 7.72 5.59 1.16
N VAL A 105 8.44 4.57 1.61
CA VAL A 105 7.88 3.21 1.81
C VAL A 105 6.77 3.24 2.85
N LEU A 106 6.99 3.90 3.98
CA LEU A 106 5.98 4.08 5.04
C LEU A 106 4.77 4.86 4.52
N GLY A 107 5.00 5.97 3.81
CA GLY A 107 3.92 6.79 3.25
C GLY A 107 3.04 6.03 2.25
N ALA A 108 3.65 5.28 1.34
CA ALA A 108 2.93 4.43 0.40
C ALA A 108 2.17 3.30 1.10
N TYR A 109 2.78 2.68 2.13
CA TYR A 109 2.12 1.68 2.97
C TYR A 109 0.89 2.24 3.67
N LEU A 110 1.02 3.39 4.37
CA LEU A 110 -0.09 4.01 5.08
C LEU A 110 -1.21 4.46 4.14
N THR A 111 -0.86 5.00 2.97
CA THR A 111 -1.84 5.43 1.96
C THR A 111 -2.61 4.24 1.42
N THR A 112 -1.92 3.17 1.04
CA THR A 112 -2.56 1.95 0.54
C THR A 112 -3.44 1.30 1.63
N LEU A 113 -3.01 1.34 2.91
CA LEU A 113 -3.80 0.83 4.03
C LEU A 113 -5.06 1.67 4.27
N ALA A 114 -4.94 3.00 4.28
CA ALA A 114 -6.06 3.91 4.48
C ALA A 114 -7.13 3.75 3.38
N VAL A 115 -6.71 3.63 2.13
CA VAL A 115 -7.62 3.40 0.99
C VAL A 115 -8.34 2.06 1.12
N GLU A 116 -7.62 1.00 1.51
CA GLU A 116 -8.22 -0.32 1.72
C GLU A 116 -9.27 -0.30 2.84
N VAL A 117 -8.95 0.29 3.99
CA VAL A 117 -9.89 0.43 5.11
C VAL A 117 -11.12 1.22 4.71
N ALA A 118 -10.96 2.32 3.97
CA ALA A 118 -12.08 3.12 3.45
C ALA A 118 -12.96 2.32 2.47
N LEU A 119 -12.36 1.49 1.61
CA LEU A 119 -13.09 0.63 0.67
C LEU A 119 -13.86 -0.51 1.37
N ILE A 120 -13.31 -1.04 2.45
CA ILE A 120 -13.97 -2.07 3.26
C ILE A 120 -15.11 -1.44 4.08
N GLY A 121 -14.85 -0.32 4.77
CA GLY A 121 -15.84 0.37 5.59
C GLY A 121 -17.05 0.86 4.77
N SER A 122 -16.81 1.45 3.60
CA SER A 122 -17.89 1.89 2.70
C SER A 122 -18.78 0.75 2.20
N LYS A 123 -18.22 -0.47 2.05
CA LYS A 123 -19.00 -1.67 1.70
C LYS A 123 -19.88 -2.14 2.86
N MET A 124 -19.38 -2.09 4.10
CA MET A 124 -20.16 -2.48 5.28
C MET A 124 -21.36 -1.56 5.46
N MET A 125 -21.16 -0.24 5.44
CA MET A 125 -22.25 0.74 5.58
C MET A 125 -23.33 0.56 4.51
N ARG A 126 -22.96 0.33 3.23
CA ARG A 126 -23.93 0.09 2.15
C ARG A 126 -24.78 -1.16 2.36
N ARG A 127 -24.26 -2.21 3.01
CA ARG A 127 -25.04 -3.42 3.31
C ARG A 127 -26.07 -3.18 4.40
N GLU A 128 -25.74 -2.36 5.40
CA GLU A 128 -26.67 -1.98 6.46
C GLU A 128 -27.78 -1.04 5.95
N SER A 129 -27.46 -0.12 5.04
CA SER A 129 -28.46 0.82 4.48
C SER A 129 -29.37 0.22 3.41
N GLY A 130 -28.99 -0.90 2.78
CA GLY A 130 -29.76 -1.56 1.72
C GLY A 130 -30.57 -2.77 2.16
N GLY A 131 -30.64 -3.03 3.48
CA GLY A 131 -31.40 -4.12 4.10
C GLY A 131 -32.80 -3.73 4.58
N GLN A 132 -33.46 -2.78 3.91
CA GLN A 132 -34.90 -2.51 4.06
C GLN A 132 -35.64 -2.86 2.77
#